data_AF-A0A967A629-F1
#
_entry.id   AF-A0A967A629-F1
#
_cell.length_a   1.000
_cell.length_b   1.000
_cell.length_c   1.000
_cell.angle_alpha   90.00
_cell.angle_beta   90.00
_cell.angle_gamma   90.00
#
_symmetry.space_group_name_H-M   'P 1'
#
loop_
_entity.id
_entity.type
_entity.pdbx_description
1 polymer ?
#
loop_
_entity_poly.entity_id
_entity_poly.type
_entity_poly.pdbx_seq_one_letter_code
_entity_poly.pdbx_strand_id
1 'polypeptide(L)'
;YLVLEDNLRTPSGVSYVLESRVIMKRVFPSLFAKMRIRPVDHYPNQLLENLRYLAPEVRENPTVVLLTPGVNNSAYFEHSFLAVQMGIELVEGRDLIVESDRVYMKTTQGLQQVDVIYRRVDDTFLDPEVFQHDSLLGVPGLMRAYQAGHVALANAIGNGVADDKAVYAYVPQMIAFYLSEPPVLPNVDTYLCCRERDRMYVLEHLPSLVVKAVNGSGGYGMLMGPASTKAEQDDFRARILNNPRNYIAQPIVSLSRLPCLTDDHSGGFEFAGRHIDLRPFVLSGKDITLSLGGLTRVALQEGSLVVNSSQGGGSKGTWVLYGED
;
A
#
# COMPACT_ATOMS: atom_id res chain seq x y z
N TYR A 1 2.68 8.74 16.95
CA TYR A 1 2.36 8.09 15.67
C TYR A 1 1.38 6.95 15.95
N LEU A 2 0.48 6.68 15.02
CA LEU A 2 -0.49 5.58 15.06
C LEU A 2 -0.47 4.88 13.70
N VAL A 3 -0.47 3.55 13.68
CA VAL A 3 -0.65 2.81 12.43
C VAL A 3 -2.12 2.87 12.08
N LEU A 4 -2.50 3.45 10.93
CA LEU A 4 -3.91 3.57 10.54
C LEU A 4 -4.41 2.36 9.75
N GLU A 5 -3.54 1.75 8.94
CA GLU A 5 -3.84 0.65 8.03
C GLU A 5 -2.53 0.03 7.52
N ASP A 6 -2.53 -1.29 7.33
CA ASP A 6 -1.45 -2.05 6.70
C ASP A 6 -1.79 -2.29 5.22
N ASN A 7 -0.78 -2.37 4.35
CA ASN A 7 -1.00 -2.56 2.90
C ASN A 7 -0.03 -3.64 2.40
N LEU A 8 -0.51 -4.87 2.27
CA LEU A 8 0.32 -6.07 2.07
C LEU A 8 0.08 -6.75 0.71
N ARG A 9 -0.91 -6.29 -0.05
CA ARG A 9 -1.20 -6.74 -1.43
C ARG A 9 -0.20 -6.14 -2.43
N THR A 10 -0.56 -5.03 -3.06
CA THR A 10 0.21 -4.35 -4.11
C THR A 10 0.51 -2.89 -3.73
N PRO A 11 1.23 -2.65 -2.62
CA PRO A 11 1.43 -1.30 -2.09
C PRO A 11 2.09 -0.38 -3.12
N SER A 12 1.54 0.83 -3.26
CA SER A 12 2.00 1.86 -4.19
C SER A 12 2.33 3.17 -3.48
N GLY A 13 3.06 4.03 -4.18
CA GLY A 13 3.35 5.40 -3.78
C GLY A 13 4.84 5.74 -3.71
N VAL A 14 5.73 4.78 -3.91
CA VAL A 14 7.17 4.99 -3.74
C VAL A 14 7.78 5.83 -4.88
N SER A 15 7.21 5.78 -6.09
CA SER A 15 7.65 6.64 -7.20
C SER A 15 7.51 8.11 -6.83
N TYR A 16 6.40 8.51 -6.18
CA TYR A 16 6.21 9.86 -5.68
C TYR A 16 7.26 10.28 -4.65
N VAL A 17 7.71 9.35 -3.80
CA VAL A 17 8.78 9.63 -2.82
C VAL A 17 10.09 9.96 -3.53
N LEU A 18 10.44 9.15 -4.53
CA LEU A 18 11.69 9.29 -5.30
C LEU A 18 11.65 10.55 -6.18
N GLU A 19 10.58 10.73 -6.96
CA GLU A 19 10.40 11.90 -7.83
C GLU A 19 10.30 13.20 -7.04
N SER A 20 9.55 13.23 -5.94
CA SER A 20 9.47 14.40 -5.07
C SER A 20 10.87 14.78 -4.55
N ARG A 21 11.71 13.79 -4.21
CA ARG A 21 13.08 14.07 -3.78
C ARG A 21 13.93 14.67 -4.89
N VAL A 22 13.83 14.16 -6.12
CA VAL A 22 14.57 14.68 -7.28
C VAL A 22 14.16 16.12 -7.58
N ILE A 23 12.84 16.39 -7.63
CA ILE A 23 12.30 17.73 -7.88
C ILE A 23 12.75 18.69 -6.78
N MET A 24 12.65 18.31 -5.52
CA MET A 24 13.04 19.18 -4.39
C MET A 24 14.53 19.52 -4.40
N LYS A 25 15.42 18.57 -4.75
CA LYS A 25 16.86 18.84 -4.93
C LYS A 25 17.12 19.82 -6.07
N ARG A 26 16.34 19.74 -7.16
CA ARG A 26 16.48 20.63 -8.33
C ARG A 26 15.96 22.05 -8.06
N VAL A 27 14.83 22.18 -7.37
CA VAL A 27 14.19 23.47 -7.10
C VAL A 27 14.88 24.20 -5.93
N PHE A 28 15.30 23.48 -4.89
CA PHE A 28 15.88 24.07 -3.67
C PHE A 28 17.27 23.50 -3.32
N PRO A 29 18.27 23.55 -4.21
CA PRO A 29 19.56 22.91 -3.99
C PRO A 29 20.31 23.45 -2.76
N SER A 30 20.20 24.76 -2.49
CA SER A 30 20.84 25.40 -1.33
C SER A 30 20.26 24.95 0.01
N LEU A 31 18.97 24.61 0.06
CA LEU A 31 18.32 24.07 1.25
C LEU A 31 18.81 22.64 1.52
N PHE A 32 18.91 21.81 0.47
CA PHE A 32 19.46 20.46 0.58
C PHE A 32 20.95 20.44 0.96
N ALA A 33 21.72 21.43 0.54
CA ALA A 33 23.12 21.54 0.93
C ALA A 33 23.29 21.88 2.42
N LYS A 34 22.32 22.62 3.00
CA LYS A 34 22.34 23.02 4.43
C LYS A 34 21.79 21.95 5.36
N MET A 35 20.91 21.08 4.88
CA MET A 35 20.26 20.06 5.68
C MET A 35 20.90 18.68 5.45
N ARG A 36 21.27 17.96 6.51
CA ARG A 36 21.78 16.58 6.43
C ARG A 36 20.64 15.58 6.15
N ILE A 37 20.01 15.67 4.98
CA ILE A 37 18.87 14.80 4.60
C ILE A 37 19.39 13.45 4.09
N ARG A 38 18.85 12.34 4.61
CA ARG A 38 19.22 10.98 4.18
C ARG A 38 18.70 10.68 2.76
N PRO A 39 19.50 9.98 1.93
CA PRO A 39 19.10 9.59 0.58
C PRO A 39 17.97 8.55 0.57
N VAL A 40 17.20 8.52 -0.52
CA VAL A 40 16.07 7.57 -0.72
C VAL A 40 16.20 6.76 -2.02
N ASP A 41 17.14 7.16 -2.88
CA ASP A 41 17.45 6.61 -4.20
C ASP A 41 18.01 5.18 -4.16
N HIS A 42 18.37 4.66 -2.99
CA HIS A 42 18.77 3.26 -2.80
C HIS A 42 17.59 2.27 -2.85
N TYR A 43 16.35 2.76 -2.74
CA TYR A 43 15.17 1.91 -2.62
C TYR A 43 15.00 0.89 -3.77
N PRO A 44 15.09 1.27 -5.07
CA PRO A 44 14.91 0.30 -6.15
C PRO A 44 15.96 -0.81 -6.11
N ASN A 45 17.21 -0.49 -5.82
CA ASN A 45 18.29 -1.47 -5.70
C ASN A 45 18.04 -2.44 -4.53
N GLN A 46 17.65 -1.93 -3.36
CA GLN A 46 17.31 -2.76 -2.20
C GLN A 46 16.09 -3.66 -2.48
N LEU A 47 15.09 -3.14 -3.18
CA LEU A 47 13.93 -3.93 -3.61
C LEU A 47 14.38 -5.06 -4.55
N LEU A 48 15.22 -4.76 -5.55
CA LEU A 48 15.73 -5.77 -6.47
C LEU A 48 16.56 -6.84 -5.76
N GLU A 49 17.44 -6.47 -4.84
CA GLU A 49 18.21 -7.43 -4.03
C GLU A 49 17.30 -8.35 -3.22
N ASN A 50 16.27 -7.80 -2.59
CA ASN A 50 15.27 -8.59 -1.87
C ASN A 50 14.45 -9.50 -2.78
N LEU A 51 14.09 -9.04 -3.99
CA LEU A 51 13.42 -9.87 -4.99
C LEU A 51 14.31 -11.04 -5.43
N ARG A 52 15.59 -10.77 -5.73
CA ARG A 52 16.56 -11.82 -6.10
C ARG A 52 16.76 -12.85 -5.00
N TYR A 53 16.71 -12.44 -3.73
CA TYR A 53 16.79 -13.34 -2.59
C TYR A 53 15.62 -14.34 -2.53
N LEU A 54 14.45 -14.01 -3.10
CA LEU A 54 13.29 -14.92 -3.15
C LEU A 54 13.40 -16.02 -4.21
N ALA A 55 14.44 -16.00 -5.06
CA ALA A 55 14.59 -16.99 -6.12
C ALA A 55 14.59 -18.43 -5.55
N PRO A 56 13.76 -19.36 -6.07
CA PRO A 56 13.63 -20.70 -5.50
C PRO A 56 14.90 -21.56 -5.60
N GLU A 57 15.67 -21.38 -6.66
CA GLU A 57 16.96 -22.03 -6.87
C GLU A 57 18.08 -21.00 -6.63
N VAL A 58 19.16 -21.41 -5.96
CA VAL A 58 20.37 -20.59 -5.82
C VAL A 58 21.02 -20.46 -7.19
N ARG A 59 20.72 -19.36 -7.88
CA ARG A 59 21.31 -18.97 -9.16
C ARG A 59 22.15 -17.73 -8.94
N GLU A 60 23.28 -17.62 -9.64
CA GLU A 60 24.14 -16.42 -9.55
C GLU A 60 23.41 -15.15 -10.01
N ASN A 61 22.50 -15.28 -10.98
CA ASN A 61 21.78 -14.13 -11.53
C ASN A 61 20.32 -14.50 -11.87
N PRO A 62 19.42 -14.55 -10.87
CA PRO A 62 18.03 -14.90 -11.11
C PRO A 62 17.33 -13.82 -11.95
N THR A 63 16.55 -14.27 -12.93
CA THR A 63 15.75 -13.39 -13.79
C THR A 63 14.53 -12.89 -13.02
N VAL A 64 14.51 -11.59 -12.74
CA VAL A 64 13.40 -10.89 -12.08
C VAL A 64 12.64 -10.09 -13.13
N VAL A 65 11.31 -10.15 -13.12
CA VAL A 65 10.44 -9.32 -13.98
C VAL A 65 9.36 -8.63 -13.17
N LEU A 66 8.83 -7.51 -13.67
CA LEU A 66 7.68 -6.82 -13.08
C LEU A 66 6.43 -7.09 -13.92
N LEU A 67 5.47 -7.82 -13.36
CA LEU A 67 4.19 -8.12 -14.00
C LEU A 67 3.21 -6.97 -13.78
N THR A 68 2.80 -6.31 -14.86
CA THR A 68 1.87 -5.16 -14.85
C THR A 68 0.54 -5.51 -15.52
N PRO A 69 -0.59 -4.95 -15.05
CA PRO A 69 -1.89 -5.06 -15.76
C PRO A 69 -1.97 -4.19 -17.03
N GLY A 70 -0.91 -3.44 -17.36
CA GLY A 70 -0.82 -2.61 -18.57
C GLY A 70 -1.20 -1.14 -18.37
N VAL A 71 -1.15 -0.39 -19.47
CA VAL A 71 -1.22 1.09 -19.52
C VAL A 71 -2.50 1.71 -18.94
N ASN A 72 -3.59 0.95 -18.89
CA ASN A 72 -4.90 1.43 -18.41
C ASN A 72 -5.02 1.42 -16.88
N ASN A 73 -3.99 0.97 -16.17
CA ASN A 73 -3.95 1.02 -14.71
C ASN A 73 -3.40 2.37 -14.21
N SER A 74 -4.04 2.94 -13.19
CA SER A 74 -3.65 4.25 -12.64
C SER A 74 -2.23 4.28 -12.06
N ALA A 75 -1.69 3.14 -11.62
CA ALA A 75 -0.34 3.00 -11.09
C ALA A 75 0.69 2.58 -12.16
N TYR A 76 0.31 2.48 -13.44
CA TYR A 76 1.21 2.02 -14.51
C TYR A 76 2.52 2.83 -14.60
N PHE A 77 2.44 4.15 -14.38
CA PHE A 77 3.65 5.00 -14.31
C PHE A 77 4.63 4.52 -13.24
N GLU A 78 4.15 4.12 -12.05
CA GLU A 78 5.02 3.60 -11.00
C GLU A 78 5.61 2.25 -11.38
N HIS A 79 4.84 1.41 -12.08
CA HIS A 79 5.31 0.10 -12.54
C HIS A 79 6.48 0.26 -13.53
N SER A 80 6.29 1.09 -14.56
CA SER A 80 7.35 1.35 -15.55
C SER A 80 8.55 2.07 -14.93
N PHE A 81 8.32 3.04 -14.05
CA PHE A 81 9.38 3.73 -13.33
C PHE A 81 10.24 2.75 -12.51
N LEU A 82 9.61 1.89 -11.71
CA LEU A 82 10.33 0.93 -10.88
C LEU A 82 11.07 -0.13 -11.71
N ALA A 83 10.47 -0.62 -12.79
CA ALA A 83 11.13 -1.56 -13.71
C ALA A 83 12.40 -0.95 -14.31
N VAL A 84 12.33 0.31 -14.77
CA VAL A 84 13.50 1.05 -15.30
C VAL A 84 14.56 1.28 -14.23
N GLN A 85 14.16 1.73 -13.02
CA GLN A 85 15.11 1.99 -11.94
C GLN A 85 15.82 0.73 -11.44
N MET A 86 15.13 -0.42 -11.45
CA MET A 86 15.72 -1.71 -11.11
C MET A 86 16.48 -2.35 -12.29
N GLY A 87 16.28 -1.87 -13.52
CA GLY A 87 16.85 -2.49 -14.71
C GLY A 87 16.29 -3.89 -14.98
N ILE A 88 15.00 -4.10 -14.75
CA ILE A 88 14.30 -5.36 -15.01
C ILE A 88 13.21 -5.18 -16.07
N GLU A 89 12.81 -6.28 -16.70
CA GLU A 89 11.77 -6.25 -17.73
C GLU A 89 10.39 -5.95 -17.14
N LEU A 90 9.66 -5.05 -17.80
CA LEU A 90 8.25 -4.78 -17.54
C LEU A 90 7.42 -5.66 -18.48
N VAL A 91 6.67 -6.60 -17.93
CA VAL A 91 5.94 -7.61 -18.70
C VAL A 91 4.45 -7.58 -18.40
N GLU A 92 3.63 -7.89 -19.40
CA GLU A 92 2.21 -8.19 -19.23
C GLU A 92 1.99 -9.72 -19.26
N GLY A 93 0.81 -10.19 -18.85
CA GLY A 93 0.51 -11.63 -18.80
C GLY A 93 0.73 -12.35 -20.13
N ARG A 94 0.46 -11.68 -21.26
CA ARG A 94 0.67 -12.21 -22.62
C ARG A 94 2.14 -12.44 -23.00
N ASP A 95 3.08 -11.79 -22.32
CA ASP A 95 4.51 -11.90 -22.58
C ASP A 95 5.11 -13.12 -21.87
N LEU A 96 4.38 -13.70 -20.93
CA LEU A 96 4.76 -14.87 -20.16
C LEU A 96 3.99 -16.12 -20.64
N ILE A 97 4.63 -17.28 -20.52
CA ILE A 97 4.00 -18.60 -20.71
C ILE A 97 4.48 -19.55 -19.64
N VAL A 98 3.67 -20.57 -19.35
CA VAL A 98 4.05 -21.68 -18.47
C VAL A 98 4.21 -22.93 -19.29
N GLU A 99 5.37 -23.58 -19.19
CA GLU A 99 5.68 -24.86 -19.82
C GLU A 99 6.37 -25.77 -18.81
N SER A 100 5.89 -27.00 -18.65
CA SER A 100 6.40 -27.96 -17.66
C SER A 100 6.50 -27.36 -16.24
N ASP A 101 5.46 -26.63 -15.84
CA ASP A 101 5.36 -25.90 -14.57
C ASP A 101 6.53 -24.91 -14.30
N ARG A 102 7.18 -24.41 -15.36
CA ARG A 102 8.17 -23.32 -15.28
C ARG A 102 7.67 -22.11 -16.07
N VAL A 103 7.96 -20.91 -15.58
CA VAL A 103 7.55 -19.65 -16.22
C VAL A 103 8.65 -19.16 -17.16
N TYR A 104 8.26 -18.79 -18.37
CA TYR A 104 9.14 -18.25 -19.39
C TYR A 104 8.62 -16.93 -19.93
N MET A 105 9.52 -16.00 -20.18
CA MET A 105 9.27 -14.76 -20.91
C MET A 105 9.61 -14.96 -22.40
N LYS A 106 8.71 -14.49 -23.27
CA LYS A 106 8.91 -14.49 -24.72
C LYS A 106 9.90 -13.39 -25.10
N THR A 107 11.05 -13.75 -25.65
CA THR A 107 12.02 -12.80 -26.20
C THR A 107 12.23 -13.07 -27.70
N THR A 108 12.85 -12.12 -28.40
CA THR A 108 13.22 -12.31 -29.81
C THR A 108 14.28 -13.40 -30.02
N GLN A 109 15.05 -13.73 -28.97
CA GLN A 109 16.09 -14.77 -29.00
C GLN A 109 15.57 -16.15 -28.54
N GLY A 110 14.31 -16.23 -28.10
CA GLY A 110 13.68 -17.43 -27.58
C GLY A 110 13.09 -17.23 -26.19
N LEU A 111 12.79 -18.34 -25.51
CA LEU A 111 12.21 -18.33 -24.18
C LEU A 111 13.29 -18.14 -23.12
N GLN A 112 13.13 -17.13 -22.27
CA GLN A 112 13.99 -16.91 -21.11
C GLN A 112 13.24 -17.31 -19.85
N GLN A 113 13.80 -18.21 -19.05
CA GLN A 113 13.16 -18.62 -17.80
C GLN A 113 13.11 -17.44 -16.81
N VAL A 114 11.97 -17.25 -16.17
CA VAL A 114 11.74 -16.25 -15.12
C VAL A 114 11.77 -16.94 -13.76
N ASP A 115 12.56 -16.39 -12.82
CA ASP A 115 12.74 -16.95 -11.48
C ASP A 115 11.87 -16.25 -10.43
N VAL A 116 11.69 -14.93 -10.58
CA VAL A 116 10.94 -14.10 -9.64
C VAL A 116 10.07 -13.11 -10.40
N ILE A 117 8.81 -13.01 -9.99
CA ILE A 117 7.85 -12.05 -10.53
C ILE A 117 7.45 -11.08 -9.43
N TYR A 118 7.84 -9.81 -9.58
CA TYR A 118 7.26 -8.73 -8.81
C TYR A 118 5.91 -8.34 -9.42
N ARG A 119 4.83 -8.85 -8.84
CA ARG A 119 3.48 -8.66 -9.37
C ARG A 119 2.85 -7.36 -8.91
N ARG A 120 2.27 -6.64 -9.87
CA ARG A 120 1.40 -5.47 -9.63
C ARG A 120 -0.03 -5.72 -10.08
N VAL A 121 -0.41 -7.00 -10.08
CA VAL A 121 -1.73 -7.54 -10.42
C VAL A 121 -2.30 -8.24 -9.19
N ASP A 122 -3.59 -8.01 -8.91
CA ASP A 122 -4.29 -8.62 -7.78
C ASP A 122 -4.48 -10.13 -7.98
N ASP A 123 -4.54 -10.87 -6.86
CA ASP A 123 -4.56 -12.34 -6.83
C ASP A 123 -5.61 -12.94 -7.76
N THR A 124 -6.83 -12.36 -7.78
CA THR A 124 -7.96 -12.84 -8.57
C THR A 124 -7.74 -12.83 -10.07
N PHE A 125 -6.78 -12.03 -10.56
CA PHE A 125 -6.49 -11.87 -11.98
C PHE A 125 -5.20 -12.58 -12.40
N LEU A 126 -4.44 -13.17 -11.49
CA LEU A 126 -3.09 -13.71 -11.76
C LEU A 126 -3.08 -14.98 -12.62
N ASP A 127 -4.06 -15.86 -12.47
CA ASP A 127 -4.11 -17.14 -13.18
C ASP A 127 -5.57 -17.51 -13.51
N PRO A 128 -5.97 -17.48 -14.79
CA PRO A 128 -7.34 -17.83 -15.20
C PRO A 128 -7.68 -19.32 -15.02
N GLU A 129 -6.71 -20.20 -14.74
CA GLU A 129 -6.98 -21.61 -14.47
C GLU A 129 -7.39 -21.85 -13.01
N VAL A 130 -7.08 -20.92 -12.10
CA VAL A 130 -7.35 -21.05 -10.66
C VAL A 130 -8.33 -20.01 -10.14
N PHE A 131 -8.25 -18.78 -10.64
CA PHE A 131 -9.04 -17.65 -10.15
C PHE A 131 -10.12 -17.25 -11.17
N GLN A 132 -10.09 -16.00 -11.66
CA GLN A 132 -11.07 -15.51 -12.62
C GLN A 132 -10.74 -16.01 -14.03
N HIS A 133 -11.58 -16.90 -14.54
CA HIS A 133 -11.37 -17.54 -15.84
C HIS A 133 -11.29 -16.56 -17.02
N ASP A 134 -12.07 -15.48 -16.98
CA ASP A 134 -12.08 -14.45 -18.02
C ASP A 134 -10.93 -13.43 -17.88
N SER A 135 -9.99 -13.63 -16.95
CA SER A 135 -8.85 -12.72 -16.77
C SER A 135 -7.90 -12.78 -17.96
N LEU A 136 -7.66 -11.61 -18.56
CA LEU A 136 -6.64 -11.41 -19.60
C LEU A 136 -5.33 -10.83 -19.06
N LEU A 137 -5.26 -10.55 -17.75
CA LEU A 137 -4.10 -9.89 -17.12
C LEU A 137 -3.06 -10.90 -16.61
N GLY A 138 -3.52 -12.11 -16.28
CA GLY A 138 -2.74 -13.17 -15.69
C GLY A 138 -1.99 -14.04 -16.68
N VAL A 139 -1.39 -15.10 -16.16
CA VAL A 139 -0.66 -16.11 -16.94
C VAL A 139 -1.27 -17.48 -16.62
N PRO A 140 -1.88 -18.18 -17.60
CA PRO A 140 -2.42 -19.52 -17.38
C PRO A 140 -1.35 -20.48 -16.84
N GLY A 141 -1.64 -21.15 -15.74
CA GLY A 141 -0.76 -22.13 -15.12
C GLY A 141 0.30 -21.55 -14.19
N LEU A 142 0.30 -20.24 -13.95
CA LEU A 142 1.22 -19.57 -13.03
C LEU A 142 1.18 -20.19 -11.62
N MET A 143 -0.02 -20.55 -11.15
CA MET A 143 -0.19 -21.15 -9.84
C MET A 143 0.43 -22.53 -9.75
N ARG A 144 0.39 -23.33 -10.82
CA ARG A 144 1.10 -24.61 -10.84
C ARG A 144 2.60 -24.41 -10.71
N ALA A 145 3.17 -23.46 -11.48
CA ALA A 145 4.60 -23.16 -11.41
C ALA A 145 5.02 -22.63 -10.03
N TYR A 146 4.19 -21.79 -9.41
CA TYR A 146 4.41 -21.29 -8.05
C TYR A 146 4.34 -22.42 -7.01
N GLN A 147 3.32 -23.28 -7.08
CA GLN A 147 3.17 -24.43 -6.17
C GLN A 147 4.27 -25.48 -6.34
N ALA A 148 4.78 -25.66 -7.55
CA ALA A 148 5.93 -26.53 -7.84
C ALA A 148 7.27 -25.94 -7.34
N GLY A 149 7.29 -24.69 -6.88
CA GLY A 149 8.49 -24.02 -6.40
C GLY A 149 9.45 -23.60 -7.51
N HIS A 150 8.97 -23.42 -8.74
CA HIS A 150 9.81 -23.04 -9.88
C HIS A 150 9.85 -21.53 -10.15
N VAL A 151 8.98 -20.76 -9.50
CA VAL A 151 8.94 -19.29 -9.57
C VAL A 151 8.55 -18.72 -8.21
N ALA A 152 9.10 -17.58 -7.83
CA ALA A 152 8.65 -16.82 -6.66
C ALA A 152 7.77 -15.64 -7.07
N LEU A 153 6.70 -15.40 -6.30
CA LEU A 153 5.81 -14.26 -6.48
C LEU A 153 5.97 -13.28 -5.33
N ALA A 154 6.22 -12.02 -5.66
CA ALA A 154 6.33 -10.93 -4.71
C ALA A 154 5.28 -9.84 -5.02
N ASN A 155 4.39 -9.47 -4.11
CA ASN A 155 4.13 -10.10 -2.81
C ASN A 155 3.49 -11.49 -2.96
N ALA A 156 3.56 -12.31 -1.93
CA ALA A 156 2.95 -13.65 -1.94
C ALA A 156 1.42 -13.57 -2.12
N ILE A 157 0.84 -14.65 -2.63
CA ILE A 157 -0.61 -14.79 -2.80
C ILE A 157 -1.25 -15.01 -1.43
N GLY A 158 -2.42 -14.42 -1.21
CA GLY A 158 -3.16 -14.54 0.05
C GLY A 158 -2.76 -13.54 1.13
N ASN A 159 -1.76 -12.68 0.90
CA ASN A 159 -1.36 -11.62 1.83
C ASN A 159 -2.52 -10.70 2.24
N GLY A 160 -3.56 -10.61 1.41
CA GLY A 160 -4.77 -9.83 1.69
C GLY A 160 -5.53 -10.24 2.95
N VAL A 161 -5.26 -11.42 3.53
CA VAL A 161 -5.81 -11.82 4.83
C VAL A 161 -5.19 -11.01 5.97
N ALA A 162 -3.91 -10.65 5.86
CA ALA A 162 -3.17 -9.98 6.92
C ALA A 162 -3.42 -8.46 6.95
N ASP A 163 -3.75 -7.85 5.80
CA ASP A 163 -4.14 -6.44 5.72
C ASP A 163 -5.65 -6.20 5.81
N ASP A 164 -6.43 -7.24 6.12
CA ASP A 164 -7.86 -7.13 6.32
C ASP A 164 -8.19 -6.28 7.55
N LYS A 165 -9.20 -5.41 7.43
CA LYS A 165 -9.60 -4.48 8.50
C LYS A 165 -10.05 -5.17 9.79
N ALA A 166 -10.57 -6.40 9.71
CA ALA A 166 -10.90 -7.17 10.90
C ALA A 166 -9.63 -7.77 11.55
N VAL A 167 -8.63 -8.14 10.75
CA VAL A 167 -7.35 -8.68 11.21
C VAL A 167 -6.46 -7.61 11.81
N TYR A 168 -6.54 -6.37 11.31
CA TYR A 168 -5.86 -5.19 11.86
C TYR A 168 -6.05 -5.02 13.38
N ALA A 169 -7.24 -5.34 13.91
CA ALA A 169 -7.52 -5.27 15.35
C ALA A 169 -6.72 -6.26 16.20
N TYR A 170 -6.12 -7.28 15.56
CA TYR A 170 -5.35 -8.34 16.20
C TYR A 170 -3.82 -8.17 16.08
N VAL A 171 -3.34 -7.19 15.31
CA VAL A 171 -1.89 -6.98 15.08
C VAL A 171 -1.10 -6.80 16.39
N PRO A 172 -1.57 -6.02 17.40
CA PRO A 172 -0.90 -5.94 18.68
C PRO A 172 -0.73 -7.31 19.38
N GLN A 173 -1.75 -8.17 19.31
CA GLN A 173 -1.68 -9.52 19.87
C GLN A 173 -0.76 -10.43 19.05
N MET A 174 -0.69 -10.25 17.73
CA MET A 174 0.27 -10.96 16.88
C MET A 174 1.70 -10.61 17.26
N ILE A 175 2.01 -9.32 17.48
CA ILE A 175 3.33 -8.87 17.93
C ILE A 175 3.69 -9.52 19.26
N ALA A 176 2.77 -9.47 20.24
CA ALA A 176 2.99 -10.10 21.54
C ALA A 176 3.16 -11.62 21.45
N PHE A 177 2.42 -12.29 20.56
CA PHE A 177 2.47 -13.74 20.39
C PHE A 177 3.74 -14.21 19.66
N TYR A 178 4.08 -13.60 18.53
CA TYR A 178 5.19 -14.05 17.68
C TYR A 178 6.56 -13.50 18.12
N LEU A 179 6.60 -12.25 18.61
CA LEU A 179 7.85 -11.59 18.99
C LEU A 179 8.06 -11.56 20.51
N SER A 180 7.05 -11.90 21.31
CA SER A 180 7.12 -11.78 22.78
C SER A 180 7.45 -10.35 23.25
N GLU A 181 7.04 -9.36 22.46
CA GLU A 181 7.33 -7.94 22.69
C GLU A 181 6.03 -7.11 22.72
N PRO A 182 6.00 -5.96 23.42
CA PRO A 182 4.91 -5.01 23.28
C PRO A 182 5.03 -4.25 21.93
N PRO A 183 3.90 -3.87 21.31
CA PRO A 183 3.94 -3.08 20.08
C PRO A 183 4.58 -1.71 20.31
N VAL A 184 5.63 -1.40 19.53
CA VAL A 184 6.30 -0.08 19.58
C VAL A 184 5.40 1.03 19.03
N LEU A 185 4.66 0.74 17.96
CA LEU A 185 3.68 1.64 17.37
C LEU A 185 2.26 1.16 17.73
N PRO A 186 1.42 2.02 18.34
CA PRO A 186 0.05 1.66 18.64
C PRO A 186 -0.82 1.64 17.38
N ASN A 187 -1.80 0.73 17.38
CA ASN A 187 -2.93 0.75 16.45
C ASN A 187 -4.03 1.68 16.97
N VAL A 188 -4.93 2.07 16.08
CA VAL A 188 -6.18 2.72 16.43
C VAL A 188 -7.11 1.69 17.06
N ASP A 189 -7.70 2.03 18.20
CA ASP A 189 -8.69 1.19 18.87
C ASP A 189 -9.81 0.83 17.89
N THR A 190 -9.94 -0.46 17.59
CA THR A 190 -10.84 -0.95 16.55
C THR A 190 -11.86 -1.91 17.17
N TYR A 191 -13.12 -1.51 17.10
CA TYR A 191 -14.27 -2.29 17.56
C TYR A 191 -14.72 -3.21 16.43
N LEU A 192 -14.81 -4.51 16.71
CA LEU A 192 -15.25 -5.50 15.75
C LEU A 192 -16.74 -5.78 15.94
N CYS A 193 -17.60 -5.35 15.02
CA CYS A 193 -19.05 -5.53 15.17
C CYS A 193 -19.48 -7.02 15.19
N CYS A 194 -18.60 -7.96 14.83
CA CYS A 194 -18.83 -9.39 15.03
C CYS A 194 -18.87 -9.80 16.51
N ARG A 195 -18.20 -9.06 17.40
CA ARG A 195 -18.26 -9.26 18.85
C ARG A 195 -19.46 -8.50 19.41
N GLU A 196 -20.26 -9.19 20.22
CA GLU A 196 -21.50 -8.62 20.75
C GLU A 196 -21.28 -7.36 21.59
N ARG A 197 -20.26 -7.37 22.46
CA ARG A 197 -19.90 -6.21 23.31
C ARG A 197 -19.52 -4.99 22.47
N ASP A 198 -18.60 -5.18 21.53
CA ASP A 198 -18.15 -4.13 20.61
C ASP A 198 -19.32 -3.60 19.78
N ARG A 199 -20.18 -4.49 19.26
CA ARG A 199 -21.36 -4.11 18.49
C ARG A 199 -22.32 -3.24 19.29
N MET A 200 -22.64 -3.61 20.53
CA MET A 200 -23.51 -2.79 21.39
C MET A 200 -22.92 -1.41 21.60
N TYR A 201 -21.62 -1.33 21.94
CA TYR A 201 -20.93 -0.06 22.12
C TYR A 201 -20.97 0.80 20.84
N VAL A 202 -20.71 0.21 19.67
CA VAL A 202 -20.77 0.90 18.39
C VAL A 202 -22.17 1.45 18.11
N LEU A 203 -23.22 0.64 18.30
CA LEU A 203 -24.61 1.06 18.06
C LEU A 203 -25.07 2.16 19.01
N GLU A 204 -24.55 2.21 20.23
CA GLU A 204 -24.84 3.27 21.20
C GLU A 204 -24.08 4.57 20.89
N HIS A 205 -22.85 4.47 20.35
CA HIS A 205 -21.94 5.60 20.16
C HIS A 205 -21.70 5.97 18.68
N LEU A 206 -22.55 5.52 17.76
CA LEU A 206 -22.48 5.80 16.31
C LEU A 206 -22.15 7.28 15.96
N PRO A 207 -22.74 8.30 16.61
CA PRO A 207 -22.44 9.70 16.30
C PRO A 207 -20.99 10.13 16.57
N SER A 208 -20.22 9.36 17.35
CA SER A 208 -18.84 9.69 17.75
C SER A 208 -17.78 8.82 17.07
N LEU A 209 -18.19 7.82 16.29
CA LEU A 209 -17.31 6.82 15.70
C LEU A 209 -17.28 6.94 14.17
N VAL A 210 -16.22 6.39 13.57
CA VAL A 210 -16.12 6.15 12.13
C VAL A 210 -16.37 4.68 11.88
N VAL A 211 -17.44 4.34 11.16
CA VAL A 211 -17.75 2.95 10.78
C VAL A 211 -17.26 2.71 9.37
N LYS A 212 -16.58 1.58 9.14
CA LYS A 212 -16.04 1.19 7.83
C LYS A 212 -16.46 -0.25 7.51
N ALA A 213 -16.80 -0.50 6.25
CA ALA A 213 -16.95 -1.85 5.74
C ALA A 213 -15.58 -2.55 5.64
N VAL A 214 -15.51 -3.84 5.99
CA VAL A 214 -14.29 -4.65 6.00
C VAL A 214 -13.74 -4.82 4.57
N ASN A 215 -14.60 -5.24 3.63
CA ASN A 215 -14.20 -5.53 2.24
C ASN A 215 -14.17 -4.31 1.30
N GLY A 216 -14.36 -3.08 1.80
CA GLY A 216 -14.43 -1.88 0.97
C GLY A 216 -13.07 -1.22 0.72
N SER A 217 -12.75 -0.90 -0.54
CA SER A 217 -11.60 -0.07 -0.94
C SER A 217 -12.01 1.40 -1.18
N GLY A 218 -11.08 2.34 -0.95
CA GLY A 218 -11.21 3.71 -1.46
C GLY A 218 -12.27 4.62 -0.83
N GLY A 219 -12.72 4.35 0.41
CA GLY A 219 -13.66 5.23 1.13
C GLY A 219 -15.15 4.95 0.85
N TYR A 220 -15.48 4.03 -0.05
CA TYR A 220 -16.85 3.55 -0.24
C TYR A 220 -17.26 2.65 0.93
N GLY A 221 -18.46 2.88 1.50
CA GLY A 221 -18.96 2.12 2.66
C GLY A 221 -18.43 2.60 4.01
N MET A 222 -18.22 3.90 4.17
CA MET A 222 -17.78 4.55 5.42
C MET A 222 -18.84 5.53 5.93
N LEU A 223 -19.11 5.51 7.24
CA LEU A 223 -19.93 6.49 7.96
C LEU A 223 -19.02 7.31 8.87
N MET A 224 -19.03 8.64 8.69
CA MET A 224 -18.35 9.58 9.59
C MET A 224 -19.36 10.10 10.62
N GLY A 225 -19.42 9.51 11.82
CA GLY A 225 -20.43 9.77 12.84
C GLY A 225 -20.76 11.27 13.03
N PRO A 226 -19.80 12.15 13.35
CA PRO A 226 -20.10 13.56 13.65
C PRO A 226 -20.53 14.40 12.46
N ALA A 227 -20.20 13.97 11.25
CA ALA A 227 -20.57 14.66 10.01
C ALA A 227 -21.79 14.00 9.33
N SER A 228 -22.36 12.97 9.94
CA SER A 228 -23.48 12.19 9.39
C SER A 228 -24.83 12.66 9.92
N THR A 229 -25.85 12.47 9.10
CA THR A 229 -27.25 12.71 9.48
C THR A 229 -27.81 11.54 10.28
N LYS A 230 -28.88 11.78 11.04
CA LYS A 230 -29.57 10.72 11.79
C LYS A 230 -30.10 9.60 10.88
N ALA A 231 -30.58 9.96 9.68
CA ALA A 231 -31.06 8.98 8.70
C ALA A 231 -29.94 8.05 8.21
N GLU A 232 -28.75 8.58 7.96
CA GLU A 232 -27.57 7.78 7.58
C GLU A 232 -27.11 6.87 8.73
N GLN A 233 -27.16 7.36 9.96
CA GLN A 233 -26.86 6.55 11.15
C GLN A 233 -27.84 5.39 11.32
N ASP A 234 -29.14 5.63 11.10
CA ASP A 234 -30.18 4.59 11.20
C ASP A 234 -30.05 3.54 10.08
N ASP A 235 -29.70 3.95 8.86
CA ASP A 235 -29.39 3.03 7.76
C ASP A 235 -28.15 2.18 8.08
N PHE A 236 -27.05 2.79 8.53
CA PHE A 236 -25.87 2.05 8.95
C PHE A 236 -26.14 1.13 10.15
N ARG A 237 -26.99 1.54 11.10
CA ARG A 237 -27.44 0.70 12.22
C ARG A 237 -28.11 -0.58 11.70
N ALA A 238 -29.04 -0.46 10.76
CA ALA A 238 -29.71 -1.61 10.15
C ALA A 238 -28.71 -2.52 9.40
N ARG A 239 -27.76 -1.94 8.67
CA ARG A 239 -26.72 -2.69 7.95
C ARG A 239 -25.79 -3.46 8.88
N ILE A 240 -25.36 -2.85 9.99
CA ILE A 240 -24.52 -3.49 11.01
C ILE A 240 -25.26 -4.66 11.66
N LEU A 241 -26.56 -4.50 11.97
CA LEU A 241 -27.36 -5.57 12.55
C LEU A 241 -27.57 -6.74 11.58
N ASN A 242 -27.74 -6.45 10.29
CA ASN A 242 -27.96 -7.47 9.26
C ASN A 242 -26.67 -8.26 8.93
N ASN A 243 -25.51 -7.60 8.88
CA ASN A 243 -24.24 -8.26 8.61
C ASN A 243 -23.10 -7.71 9.50
N PRO A 244 -23.08 -8.06 10.79
CA PRO A 244 -22.14 -7.49 11.76
C PRO A 244 -20.67 -7.80 11.44
N ARG A 245 -20.40 -8.92 10.76
CA ARG A 245 -19.03 -9.32 10.41
C ARG A 245 -18.40 -8.39 9.37
N ASN A 246 -19.21 -7.71 8.56
CA ASN A 246 -18.71 -6.85 7.49
C ASN A 246 -18.37 -5.42 7.96
N TYR A 247 -18.49 -5.11 9.25
CA TYR A 247 -18.28 -3.75 9.76
C TYR A 247 -17.29 -3.71 10.92
N ILE A 248 -16.46 -2.68 10.91
CA ILE A 248 -15.62 -2.26 12.04
C ILE A 248 -15.91 -0.81 12.37
N ALA A 249 -15.61 -0.39 13.59
CA ALA A 249 -15.68 1.01 13.99
C ALA A 249 -14.40 1.45 14.70
N GLN A 250 -14.03 2.70 14.49
CA GLN A 250 -12.85 3.32 15.09
C GLN A 250 -13.22 4.69 15.67
N PRO A 251 -12.57 5.15 16.75
CA PRO A 251 -12.68 6.52 17.17
C PRO A 251 -12.08 7.45 16.10
N ILE A 252 -12.50 8.70 16.12
CA ILE A 252 -11.92 9.69 15.22
C ILE A 252 -10.50 10.00 15.67
N VAL A 253 -9.55 9.76 14.76
CA VAL A 253 -8.16 10.10 14.97
C VAL A 253 -7.93 11.53 14.49
N SER A 254 -7.50 12.40 15.39
CA SER A 254 -7.03 13.75 15.03
C SER A 254 -5.69 13.64 14.32
N LEU A 255 -5.69 13.86 13.00
CA LEU A 255 -4.47 13.88 12.20
C LEU A 255 -3.65 15.14 12.48
N SER A 256 -2.32 15.00 12.53
CA SER A 256 -1.43 16.15 12.63
C SER A 256 -1.55 17.04 11.39
N ARG A 257 -1.21 18.32 11.55
CA ARG A 257 -1.26 19.31 10.46
C ARG A 257 0.15 19.78 10.12
N LEU A 258 0.41 20.04 8.84
CA LEU A 258 1.64 20.70 8.39
C LEU A 258 1.32 21.93 7.52
N PRO A 259 2.21 22.93 7.46
CA PRO A 259 2.02 24.11 6.62
C PRO A 259 1.99 23.78 5.12
N CYS A 260 0.89 24.13 4.47
CA CYS A 260 0.72 24.02 3.02
C CYS A 260 0.48 25.40 2.42
N LEU A 261 1.10 25.64 1.27
CA LEU A 261 0.80 26.82 0.47
C LEU A 261 -0.54 26.59 -0.23
N THR A 262 -1.52 27.45 0.01
CA THR A 262 -2.87 27.38 -0.56
C THR A 262 -3.27 28.73 -1.14
N ASP A 263 -4.20 28.73 -2.10
CA ASP A 263 -4.73 29.97 -2.66
C ASP A 263 -5.56 30.70 -1.60
N ASP A 264 -5.34 32.00 -1.41
CA ASP A 264 -5.99 32.82 -0.37
C ASP A 264 -7.40 33.32 -0.75
N HIS A 265 -8.02 32.68 -1.76
CA HIS A 265 -9.28 33.09 -2.41
C HIS A 265 -9.31 34.50 -3.03
N SER A 266 -8.29 35.32 -2.80
CA SER A 266 -8.12 36.68 -3.33
C SER A 266 -7.12 36.77 -4.49
N GLY A 267 -6.55 35.62 -4.89
CA GLY A 267 -5.59 35.50 -6.00
C GLY A 267 -4.12 35.53 -5.57
N GLY A 268 -3.84 35.51 -4.26
CA GLY A 268 -2.52 35.31 -3.67
C GLY A 268 -2.35 33.91 -3.05
N PHE A 269 -1.21 33.71 -2.39
CA PHE A 269 -0.89 32.46 -1.70
C PHE A 269 -0.74 32.69 -0.20
N GLU A 270 -1.32 31.81 0.61
CA GLU A 270 -1.17 31.79 2.06
C GLU A 270 -0.65 30.45 2.58
N PHE A 271 -0.10 30.45 3.80
CA PHE A 271 0.26 29.22 4.49
C PHE A 271 -0.86 28.81 5.44
N ALA A 272 -1.51 27.68 5.13
CA ALA A 272 -2.55 27.11 5.96
C ALA A 272 -2.17 25.71 6.45
N GLY A 273 -2.51 25.39 7.70
CA GLY A 273 -2.31 24.04 8.23
C GLY A 273 -3.24 23.04 7.54
N ARG A 274 -2.70 21.94 7.02
CA ARG A 274 -3.48 20.87 6.39
C ARG A 274 -3.15 19.51 6.99
N HIS A 275 -4.16 18.65 7.13
CA HIS A 275 -4.02 17.34 7.74
C HIS A 275 -3.20 16.41 6.86
N ILE A 276 -2.38 15.57 7.52
CA ILE A 276 -1.48 14.65 6.83
C ILE A 276 -1.49 13.24 7.40
N ASP A 277 -1.02 12.32 6.56
CA ASP A 277 -0.55 11.00 6.97
C ASP A 277 0.80 10.68 6.33
N LEU A 278 1.45 9.64 6.84
CA LEU A 278 2.74 9.17 6.36
C LEU A 278 2.66 7.67 6.06
N ARG A 279 3.02 7.30 4.83
CA ARG A 279 3.21 5.91 4.41
C ARG A 279 4.69 5.63 4.18
N PRO A 280 5.40 5.02 5.15
CA PRO A 280 6.71 4.44 4.89
C PRO A 280 6.58 3.09 4.16
N PHE A 281 7.68 2.61 3.57
CA PHE A 281 7.73 1.32 2.89
C PHE A 281 8.73 0.42 3.61
N VAL A 282 8.27 -0.74 4.08
CA VAL A 282 9.10 -1.80 4.66
C VAL A 282 9.39 -2.81 3.58
N LEU A 283 10.67 -3.17 3.42
CA LEU A 283 11.12 -4.20 2.51
C LEU A 283 11.59 -5.41 3.33
N SER A 284 10.99 -6.56 3.08
CA SER A 284 11.34 -7.82 3.74
C SER A 284 11.92 -8.78 2.71
N GLY A 285 13.22 -9.07 2.83
CA GLY A 285 13.91 -10.09 2.03
C GLY A 285 14.81 -10.91 2.94
N LYS A 286 16.13 -10.87 2.68
CA LYS A 286 17.13 -11.47 3.58
C LYS A 286 17.11 -10.78 4.96
N ASP A 287 17.03 -9.46 4.93
CA ASP A 287 16.91 -8.59 6.08
C ASP A 287 15.61 -7.75 5.94
N ILE A 288 15.14 -7.19 7.06
CA ILE A 288 14.02 -6.24 7.07
C ILE A 288 14.60 -4.83 7.08
N THR A 289 14.30 -4.06 6.03
CA THR A 289 14.76 -2.68 5.89
C THR A 289 13.59 -1.71 5.71
N LEU A 290 13.81 -0.45 6.06
CA LEU A 290 12.82 0.62 5.96
C LEU A 290 13.30 1.66 4.95
N SER A 291 12.41 2.14 4.10
CA SER A 291 12.69 3.32 3.29
C SER A 291 13.06 4.51 4.19
N LEU A 292 14.20 5.17 3.95
CA LEU A 292 14.66 6.37 4.68
C LEU A 292 13.87 7.65 4.30
N GLY A 293 12.56 7.47 4.15
CA GLY A 293 11.57 8.43 3.68
C GLY A 293 10.19 7.78 3.70
N GLY A 294 9.22 8.44 3.06
CA GLY A 294 7.86 7.92 2.94
C GLY A 294 6.99 8.87 2.15
N LEU A 295 5.87 8.36 1.67
CA LEU A 295 4.85 9.16 1.01
C LEU A 295 4.06 9.90 2.08
N THR A 296 4.28 11.22 2.20
CA THR A 296 3.38 12.07 3.00
C THR A 296 2.23 12.51 2.10
N ARG A 297 0.99 12.20 2.48
CA ARG A 297 -0.20 12.69 1.77
C ARG A 297 -0.83 13.84 2.54
N VAL A 298 -1.46 14.75 1.82
CA VAL A 298 -2.01 16.00 2.35
C VAL A 298 -3.46 16.17 1.90
N ALA A 299 -4.37 16.39 2.86
CA ALA A 299 -5.72 16.82 2.55
C ALA A 299 -5.70 18.32 2.22
N LEU A 300 -5.78 18.68 0.92
CA LEU A 300 -5.63 20.07 0.48
C LEU A 300 -6.86 20.94 0.82
N GLN A 301 -8.04 20.33 0.83
CA GLN A 301 -9.29 21.00 1.20
C GLN A 301 -9.31 21.32 2.70
N GLU A 302 -9.72 22.55 3.03
CA GLU A 302 -9.84 22.98 4.42
C GLU A 302 -10.81 22.09 5.22
N GLY A 303 -10.41 21.72 6.44
CA GLY A 303 -11.21 20.86 7.33
C GLY A 303 -11.33 19.40 6.89
N SER A 304 -10.83 19.03 5.71
CA SER A 304 -10.90 17.65 5.23
C SER A 304 -9.87 16.76 5.93
N LEU A 305 -10.31 15.55 6.28
CA LEU A 305 -9.45 14.45 6.73
C LEU A 305 -9.14 13.47 5.59
N VAL A 306 -9.67 13.73 4.39
CA VAL A 306 -9.50 12.86 3.22
C VAL A 306 -8.18 13.22 2.53
N VAL A 307 -7.19 12.35 2.73
CA VAL A 307 -5.85 12.47 2.14
C VAL A 307 -5.68 11.64 0.85
N ASN A 308 -6.74 10.98 0.38
CA ASN A 308 -6.66 10.11 -0.80
C ASN A 308 -6.52 10.94 -2.09
N SER A 309 -5.54 10.56 -2.92
CA SER A 309 -5.21 11.26 -4.17
C SER A 309 -6.37 11.27 -5.17
N SER A 310 -7.21 10.23 -5.17
CA SER A 310 -8.41 10.16 -6.01
C SER A 310 -9.51 11.17 -5.63
N GLN A 311 -9.39 11.84 -4.48
CA GLN A 311 -10.35 12.83 -3.96
C GLN A 311 -9.68 14.19 -3.67
N GLY A 312 -8.63 14.54 -4.42
CA GLY A 312 -7.96 15.85 -4.31
C GLY A 312 -6.85 15.92 -3.25
N GLY A 313 -6.35 14.77 -2.78
CA GLY A 313 -5.18 14.70 -1.89
C GLY A 313 -3.87 15.00 -2.63
N GLY A 314 -3.06 15.89 -2.06
CA GLY A 314 -1.70 16.19 -2.54
C GLY A 314 -0.65 15.27 -1.92
N SER A 315 0.61 15.37 -2.38
CA SER A 315 1.75 14.68 -1.77
C SER A 315 2.88 15.65 -1.41
N LYS A 316 3.67 15.29 -0.40
CA LYS A 316 4.88 16.00 0.00
C LYS A 316 6.05 15.03 0.20
N GLY A 317 7.25 15.52 -0.07
CA GLY A 317 8.48 14.79 0.22
C GLY A 317 8.75 14.74 1.72
N THR A 318 8.91 13.54 2.25
CA THR A 318 9.31 13.33 3.66
C THR A 318 10.83 13.34 3.77
N TRP A 319 11.37 14.13 4.69
CA TRP A 319 12.81 14.24 4.94
C TRP A 319 13.16 13.59 6.27
N VAL A 320 13.98 12.55 6.22
CA VAL A 320 14.63 11.96 7.39
C VAL A 320 16.03 12.55 7.46
N LEU A 321 16.40 13.13 8.60
CA LEU A 321 17.71 13.72 8.80
C LEU A 321 18.68 12.68 9.36
N TYR A 322 19.97 12.84 9.10
CA TYR A 322 20.98 12.17 9.91
C TYR A 322 20.90 12.68 11.35
N GLY A 323 21.20 11.81 12.32
CA GLY A 323 21.36 12.22 13.71
C GLY A 323 22.45 13.27 13.86
N GLU A 324 22.49 13.95 15.01
CA GLU A 324 23.49 14.98 15.29
C GLU A 324 24.89 14.43 15.61
N ASP A 325 25.08 13.11 15.49
CA ASP A 325 26.38 12.45 15.63
C ASP A 325 27.24 12.49 14.35
#